data_AF-A0A410H3G5-F1
#
_entry.id   AF-A0A410H3G5-F1
#
_cell.length_a   1.000
_cell.length_b   1.000
_cell.length_c   1.000
_cell.angle_alpha   90.00
_cell.angle_beta   90.00
_cell.angle_gamma   90.00
#
_symmetry.space_group_name_H-M   'P 1'
#
loop_
_entity.id
_entity.type
_entity.pdbx_description
1 polymer ?
#
loop_
_entity_poly.entity_id
_entity_poly.type
_entity_poly.pdbx_seq_one_letter_code
_entity_poly.pdbx_strand_id
1 'polypeptide(L)'
;MSAKAETLPDVHPQVDVILSEAAAPDGVVFDIETLDANALNTLAPYVRKQIHLIRERFPDVDIAVVSHGAEEFALQKQAQSDNAALHDTFSQLSQSDGVSIHVCGAVGGLKGLSREDFPDFVSYSESGMAQLNDYKALGYQVVIIRQLSDSDRKALFDTPEKFIQP
;
A
#
# COMPACT_ATOMS: atom_id res chain seq x y z
N MET A 1 -14.57 6.27 20.35
CA MET A 1 -15.63 6.31 19.32
C MET A 1 -15.25 5.26 18.29
N SER A 2 -16.03 4.18 18.18
CA SER A 2 -15.74 3.10 17.25
C SER A 2 -15.91 3.62 15.82
N ALA A 3 -14.83 3.63 15.04
CA ALA A 3 -14.94 3.81 13.60
C ALA A 3 -15.88 2.71 13.09
N LYS A 4 -16.97 3.11 12.40
CA LYS A 4 -17.77 2.17 11.62
C LYS A 4 -16.79 1.44 10.69
N ALA A 5 -16.88 0.11 10.62
CA ALA A 5 -16.19 -0.63 9.56
C ALA A 5 -16.70 -0.08 8.22
N GLU A 6 -15.95 0.83 7.60
CA GLU A 6 -16.26 1.33 6.28
C GLU A 6 -16.15 0.16 5.31
N THR A 7 -17.30 -0.32 4.85
CA THR A 7 -17.39 -1.30 3.78
C THR A 7 -16.71 -0.74 2.55
N LEU A 8 -15.68 -1.42 2.06
CA LEU A 8 -15.00 -1.03 0.82
C LEU A 8 -16.03 -1.13 -0.34
N PRO A 9 -16.22 -0.08 -1.15
CA PRO A 9 -17.13 -0.13 -2.28
C PRO A 9 -16.63 -1.12 -3.33
N ASP A 10 -17.45 -1.50 -4.29
CA ASP A 10 -17.04 -2.45 -5.33
C ASP A 10 -15.91 -1.88 -6.22
N VAL A 11 -16.06 -0.61 -6.59
CA VAL A 11 -15.09 0.22 -7.30
C VAL A 11 -14.75 1.41 -6.41
N HIS A 12 -13.46 1.72 -6.25
CA HIS A 12 -13.04 2.86 -5.45
C HIS A 12 -13.44 4.18 -6.15
N PRO A 13 -13.93 5.21 -5.43
CA PRO A 13 -14.36 6.46 -6.07
C PRO A 13 -13.27 7.15 -6.91
N GLN A 14 -12.01 7.14 -6.46
CA GLN A 14 -10.92 7.69 -7.27
C GLN A 14 -10.56 6.82 -8.48
N VAL A 15 -10.82 5.51 -8.39
CA VAL A 15 -10.64 4.60 -9.52
C VAL A 15 -11.74 4.81 -10.54
N ASP A 16 -12.98 5.01 -10.10
CA ASP A 16 -14.11 5.35 -10.97
C ASP A 16 -13.87 6.64 -11.76
N VAL A 17 -13.24 7.64 -11.12
CA VAL A 17 -12.77 8.87 -11.79
C VAL A 17 -11.73 8.55 -12.85
N ILE A 18 -10.67 7.79 -12.52
CA ILE A 18 -9.64 7.37 -13.49
C ILE A 18 -10.26 6.66 -14.69
N LEU A 19 -11.17 5.70 -14.45
CA LEU A 19 -11.83 4.92 -15.51
C LEU A 19 -12.69 5.79 -16.44
N SER A 20 -13.16 6.93 -15.96
CA SER A 20 -13.96 7.89 -16.72
C SER A 20 -13.12 8.84 -17.58
N GLU A 21 -11.79 8.80 -17.47
CA GLU A 21 -10.90 9.66 -18.24
C GLU A 21 -10.82 9.25 -19.72
N ALA A 22 -10.61 10.26 -20.58
CA ALA A 22 -10.55 10.06 -22.02
C ALA A 22 -9.24 9.38 -22.48
N ALA A 23 -8.15 9.58 -21.72
CA ALA A 23 -6.82 9.04 -21.98
C ALA A 23 -6.28 8.36 -20.72
N ALA A 24 -5.28 7.50 -20.89
CA ALA A 24 -4.60 6.86 -19.76
C ALA A 24 -3.85 7.93 -18.93
N PRO A 25 -3.83 7.81 -17.59
CA PRO A 25 -2.97 8.64 -16.77
C PRO A 25 -1.50 8.27 -16.97
N ASP A 26 -0.59 9.18 -16.59
CA ASP A 26 0.86 8.91 -16.63
C ASP A 26 1.26 7.72 -15.74
N GLY A 27 0.49 7.47 -14.69
CA GLY A 27 0.58 6.31 -13.82
C GLY A 27 -0.41 6.42 -12.66
N VAL A 28 -0.55 5.33 -11.89
CA VAL A 28 -1.41 5.29 -10.70
C VAL A 28 -0.65 4.73 -9.52
N VAL A 29 -0.67 5.42 -8.38
CA VAL A 29 -0.10 4.93 -7.13
C VAL A 29 -1.19 4.75 -6.09
N PHE A 30 -1.25 3.56 -5.50
CA PHE A 30 -2.13 3.24 -4.39
C PHE A 30 -1.42 3.52 -3.07
N ASP A 31 -2.07 4.33 -2.23
CA ASP A 31 -1.59 4.72 -0.92
C ASP A 31 -2.36 3.97 0.18
N ILE A 32 -1.62 3.26 1.03
CA ILE A 32 -2.14 2.53 2.18
C ILE A 32 -1.34 2.95 3.42
N GLU A 33 -2.03 3.58 4.37
CA GLU A 33 -1.46 3.94 5.66
C GLU A 33 -2.48 3.66 6.77
N THR A 34 -2.14 2.78 7.71
CA THR A 34 -3.02 2.37 8.81
C THR A 34 -2.26 2.17 10.14
N LEU A 35 -3.01 2.06 11.24
CA LEU A 35 -2.49 1.63 12.54
C LEU A 35 -2.75 0.15 12.84
N ASP A 36 -3.36 -0.58 11.89
CA ASP A 36 -3.72 -1.98 12.06
C ASP A 36 -2.75 -2.86 11.26
N ALA A 37 -1.88 -3.58 11.98
CA ALA A 37 -0.89 -4.47 11.38
C ALA A 37 -1.50 -5.58 10.49
N ASN A 38 -2.79 -5.88 10.63
CA ASN A 38 -3.47 -6.90 9.82
C ASN A 38 -4.28 -6.32 8.66
N ALA A 39 -4.31 -4.99 8.48
CA ALA A 39 -5.19 -4.35 7.51
C ALA A 39 -4.95 -4.85 6.08
N LEU A 40 -3.69 -5.13 5.70
CA LEU A 40 -3.34 -5.60 4.36
C LEU A 40 -4.03 -6.92 3.97
N ASN A 41 -4.35 -7.80 4.92
CA ASN A 41 -5.08 -9.04 4.61
C ASN A 41 -6.48 -8.77 4.01
N THR A 42 -7.08 -7.63 4.35
CA THR A 42 -8.37 -7.20 3.77
C THR A 42 -8.17 -6.25 2.59
N LEU A 43 -7.17 -5.36 2.67
CA LEU A 43 -6.96 -4.32 1.66
C LEU A 43 -6.28 -4.84 0.39
N ALA A 44 -5.39 -5.83 0.46
CA ALA A 44 -4.65 -6.31 -0.71
C ALA A 44 -5.56 -6.95 -1.78
N PRO A 45 -6.52 -7.83 -1.46
CA PRO A 45 -7.48 -8.33 -2.46
C PRO A 45 -8.29 -7.20 -3.11
N TYR A 46 -8.66 -6.19 -2.32
CA TYR A 46 -9.38 -5.02 -2.82
C TYR A 46 -8.53 -4.19 -3.79
N VAL A 47 -7.30 -3.86 -3.40
CA VAL A 47 -6.35 -3.11 -4.24
C VAL A 47 -6.05 -3.86 -5.53
N ARG A 48 -5.80 -5.18 -5.46
CA ARG A 48 -5.65 -6.03 -6.66
C ARG A 48 -6.83 -5.89 -7.61
N LYS A 49 -8.06 -5.96 -7.09
CA LYS A 49 -9.26 -5.76 -7.91
C LYS A 49 -9.26 -4.39 -8.58
N GLN A 50 -8.95 -3.32 -7.84
CA GLN A 50 -8.90 -1.98 -8.41
C GLN A 50 -7.84 -1.83 -9.51
N ILE A 51 -6.65 -2.41 -9.29
CA ILE A 51 -5.57 -2.45 -10.27
C ILE A 51 -6.02 -3.13 -11.57
N HIS A 52 -6.70 -4.27 -11.46
CA HIS A 52 -7.23 -4.97 -12.63
C HIS A 52 -8.26 -4.13 -13.39
N LEU A 53 -9.20 -3.47 -12.70
CA LEU A 53 -10.18 -2.60 -13.34
C LEU A 53 -9.51 -1.47 -14.14
N ILE A 54 -8.49 -0.84 -13.57
CA ILE A 54 -7.71 0.21 -14.26
C ILE A 54 -7.04 -0.36 -15.51
N ARG A 55 -6.41 -1.53 -15.42
CA ARG A 55 -5.69 -2.14 -16.56
C ARG A 55 -6.60 -2.74 -17.61
N GLU A 56 -7.81 -3.15 -17.27
CA GLU A 56 -8.83 -3.51 -18.27
C GLU A 56 -9.13 -2.34 -19.21
N ARG A 57 -9.09 -1.10 -18.68
CA ARG A 57 -9.31 0.12 -19.46
C ARG A 57 -8.04 0.68 -20.08
N PHE A 58 -6.94 0.67 -19.34
CA PHE A 58 -5.64 1.23 -19.71
C PHE A 58 -4.53 0.18 -19.51
N PRO A 59 -4.33 -0.74 -20.47
CA PRO A 59 -3.48 -1.93 -20.28
C PRO A 59 -2.02 -1.64 -19.93
N ASP A 60 -1.46 -0.55 -20.48
CA ASP A 60 -0.04 -0.22 -20.35
C ASP A 60 0.24 0.81 -19.23
N VAL A 61 -0.76 1.16 -18.43
CA VAL A 61 -0.57 2.15 -17.35
C VAL A 61 0.34 1.59 -16.26
N ASP A 62 1.32 2.39 -15.86
CA ASP A 62 2.22 2.04 -14.78
C ASP A 62 1.52 2.17 -13.42
N ILE A 63 1.76 1.20 -12.54
CA ILE A 63 1.06 1.08 -11.27
C ILE A 63 2.04 0.78 -10.15
N ALA A 64 1.88 1.51 -9.05
CA ALA A 64 2.60 1.29 -7.80
C ALA A 64 1.66 1.16 -6.60
N VAL A 65 2.13 0.50 -5.55
CA VAL A 65 1.48 0.43 -4.23
C VAL A 65 2.52 0.85 -3.19
N VAL A 66 2.16 1.80 -2.34
CA VAL A 66 2.96 2.26 -1.20
C VAL A 66 2.20 1.91 0.08
N SER A 67 2.75 1.01 0.87
CA SER A 67 2.29 0.73 2.24
C SER A 67 3.24 1.43 3.21
N HIS A 68 2.73 2.23 4.13
CA HIS A 68 3.59 3.04 4.99
C HIS A 68 3.04 3.33 6.39
N GLY A 69 2.15 2.48 6.87
CA GLY A 69 1.73 2.41 8.28
C GLY A 69 2.11 1.09 8.94
N ALA A 70 1.47 0.77 10.06
CA ALA A 70 1.72 -0.48 10.79
C ALA A 70 1.39 -1.74 9.95
N GLU A 71 0.55 -1.61 8.93
CA GLU A 71 0.20 -2.74 8.06
C GLU A 71 1.37 -3.25 7.20
N GLU A 72 2.41 -2.44 6.96
CA GLU A 72 3.55 -2.85 6.14
C GLU A 72 4.30 -4.03 6.75
N PHE A 73 4.26 -4.20 8.08
CA PHE A 73 4.88 -5.32 8.78
C PHE A 73 4.26 -6.66 8.39
N ALA A 74 3.07 -6.70 7.80
CA ALA A 74 2.51 -7.94 7.27
C ALA A 74 3.32 -8.48 6.07
N LEU A 75 4.09 -7.62 5.39
CA LEU A 75 4.89 -7.95 4.21
C LEU A 75 6.31 -8.42 4.52
N GLN A 76 6.76 -8.39 5.77
CA GLN A 76 8.08 -8.89 6.14
C GLN A 76 8.18 -10.42 5.95
N LYS A 77 9.40 -10.93 5.69
CA LYS A 77 9.67 -12.37 5.48
C LYS A 77 9.19 -13.23 6.65
N GLN A 78 9.40 -12.77 7.89
CA GLN A 78 8.98 -13.52 9.08
C GLN A 78 7.45 -13.67 9.20
N ALA A 79 6.67 -12.78 8.58
CA ALA A 79 5.21 -12.85 8.56
C ALA A 79 4.67 -13.63 7.36
N GLN A 80 5.53 -14.10 6.44
CA GLN A 80 5.10 -14.77 5.22
C GLN A 80 4.27 -16.02 5.48
N SER A 81 4.63 -16.82 6.49
CA SER A 81 3.87 -18.03 6.84
C SER A 81 2.46 -17.70 7.31
N ASP A 82 2.32 -16.68 8.16
CA ASP A 82 1.03 -16.28 8.74
C ASP A 82 0.17 -15.49 7.74
N ASN A 83 0.81 -14.80 6.80
CA ASN A 83 0.19 -13.97 5.77
C ASN A 83 0.42 -14.54 4.36
N ALA A 84 0.40 -15.87 4.19
CA ALA A 84 0.77 -16.51 2.91
C ALA A 84 -0.04 -15.99 1.72
N ALA A 85 -1.37 -15.89 1.87
CA ALA A 85 -2.24 -15.38 0.81
C ALA A 85 -1.96 -13.92 0.44
N LEU A 86 -1.54 -13.10 1.41
CA LEU A 86 -1.15 -11.71 1.20
C LEU A 86 0.15 -11.63 0.40
N HIS A 87 1.16 -12.40 0.81
CA HIS A 87 2.45 -12.47 0.12
C HIS A 87 2.28 -12.99 -1.31
N ASP A 88 1.45 -14.01 -1.51
CA ASP A 88 1.13 -14.52 -2.85
C ASP A 88 0.45 -13.44 -3.71
N THR A 89 -0.47 -12.67 -3.13
CA THR A 89 -1.16 -11.58 -3.83
C THR A 89 -0.18 -10.50 -4.28
N PHE A 90 0.68 -10.00 -3.40
CA PHE A 90 1.63 -8.96 -3.76
C PHE A 90 2.79 -9.46 -4.63
N SER A 91 3.23 -10.70 -4.43
CA SER A 91 4.22 -11.33 -5.30
C SER A 91 3.68 -11.48 -6.73
N GLN A 92 2.41 -11.88 -6.90
CA GLN A 92 1.75 -11.93 -8.22
C GLN A 92 1.67 -10.55 -8.84
N LEU A 93 1.20 -9.55 -8.09
CA LEU A 93 1.10 -8.16 -8.58
C LEU A 93 2.47 -7.65 -9.04
N SER A 94 3.53 -7.91 -8.28
CA SER A 94 4.86 -7.43 -8.63
C SER A 94 5.47 -8.19 -9.81
N GLN A 95 5.51 -9.52 -9.73
CA GLN A 95 6.27 -10.34 -10.68
C GLN A 95 5.51 -10.62 -11.98
N SER A 96 4.20 -10.80 -11.90
CA SER A 96 3.37 -11.13 -13.07
C SER A 96 2.77 -9.88 -13.68
N ASP A 97 2.30 -8.96 -12.82
CA ASP A 97 1.59 -7.78 -13.27
C ASP A 97 2.51 -6.54 -13.33
N GLY A 98 3.80 -6.65 -12.96
CA GLY A 98 4.75 -5.53 -13.04
C GLY A 98 4.42 -4.34 -12.14
N VAL A 99 3.68 -4.56 -11.05
CA VAL A 99 3.32 -3.51 -10.08
C VAL A 99 4.48 -3.26 -9.12
N SER A 100 4.89 -2.00 -8.95
CA SER A 100 5.92 -1.66 -7.96
C SER A 100 5.34 -1.66 -6.54
N ILE A 101 5.89 -2.45 -5.62
CA ILE A 101 5.44 -2.52 -4.22
C ILE A 101 6.48 -1.88 -3.31
N HIS A 102 6.09 -0.88 -2.52
CA HIS A 102 6.99 -0.13 -1.65
C HIS A 102 6.55 -0.18 -0.19
N VAL A 103 7.53 -0.29 0.72
CA VAL A 103 7.36 -0.12 2.17
C VAL A 103 8.19 1.06 2.68
N CYS A 104 7.79 1.63 3.81
CA CYS A 104 8.40 2.82 4.40
C CYS A 104 9.52 2.47 5.37
N GLY A 105 10.76 2.77 5.01
CA GLY A 105 11.90 2.48 5.86
C GLY A 105 11.91 3.22 7.20
N ALA A 106 11.33 4.41 7.26
CA ALA A 106 11.13 5.11 8.54
C ALA A 106 10.20 4.35 9.50
N VAL A 107 9.17 3.68 8.98
CA VAL A 107 8.26 2.85 9.80
C VAL A 107 8.90 1.48 10.05
N GLY A 108 9.51 0.85 9.05
CA GLY A 108 10.27 -0.39 9.19
C GLY A 108 11.36 -0.30 10.27
N GLY A 109 12.04 0.84 10.34
CA GLY A 109 13.05 1.16 11.35
C GLY A 109 12.52 1.19 12.79
N LEU A 110 11.21 1.36 13.02
CA LEU A 110 10.61 1.28 14.36
C LEU A 110 10.74 -0.12 14.96
N LYS A 111 10.82 -1.17 14.12
CA LYS A 111 11.15 -2.55 14.52
C LYS A 111 12.63 -2.92 14.30
N GLY A 112 13.46 -1.96 13.88
CA GLY A 112 14.83 -2.22 13.46
C GLY A 112 14.94 -3.05 12.17
N LEU A 113 13.90 -3.06 11.34
CA LEU A 113 13.91 -3.79 10.07
C LEU A 113 14.68 -3.02 9.00
N SER A 114 15.35 -3.80 8.17
CA SER A 114 16.12 -3.39 7.00
C SER A 114 15.47 -3.90 5.72
N ARG A 115 16.00 -3.53 4.56
CA ARG A 115 15.51 -4.03 3.26
C ARG A 115 15.54 -5.56 3.20
N GLU A 116 16.55 -6.16 3.80
CA GLU A 116 16.80 -7.61 3.77
C GLU A 116 15.71 -8.41 4.49
N ASP A 117 14.97 -7.77 5.39
CA ASP A 117 13.87 -8.38 6.13
C ASP A 117 12.57 -8.47 5.31
N PHE A 118 12.53 -7.82 4.15
CA PHE A 118 11.41 -7.88 3.22
C PHE A 118 11.71 -8.80 2.02
N PRO A 119 10.70 -9.44 1.42
CA PRO A 119 10.85 -10.20 0.18
C PRO A 119 11.38 -9.34 -0.97
N ASP A 120 12.05 -9.97 -1.94
CA ASP A 120 12.70 -9.25 -3.05
C ASP A 120 11.72 -8.49 -3.96
N PHE A 121 10.43 -8.86 -3.94
CA PHE A 121 9.39 -8.14 -4.68
C PHE A 121 8.94 -6.83 -4.00
N VAL A 122 9.41 -6.58 -2.77
CA VAL A 122 9.12 -5.38 -1.99
C VAL A 122 10.33 -4.45 -2.02
N SER A 123 10.13 -3.24 -2.52
CA SER A 123 11.10 -2.16 -2.43
C SER A 123 11.04 -1.49 -1.07
N TYR A 124 12.20 -1.30 -0.45
CA TYR A 124 12.35 -0.57 0.80
C TYR A 124 12.77 0.87 0.47
N SER A 125 11.82 1.80 0.58
CA SER A 125 12.01 3.24 0.34
C SER A 125 12.40 3.95 1.64
N GLU A 126 13.13 5.05 1.59
CA GLU A 126 13.51 5.78 2.82
C GLU A 126 12.28 6.29 3.60
N SER A 127 11.25 6.74 2.88
CA SER A 127 9.97 7.19 3.45
C SER A 127 8.84 6.96 2.46
N GLY A 128 7.72 6.38 2.91
CA GLY A 128 6.53 6.20 2.09
C GLY A 128 5.92 7.53 1.62
N MET A 129 5.94 8.55 2.48
CA MET A 129 5.50 9.91 2.12
C MET A 129 6.38 10.54 1.04
N ALA A 130 7.70 10.35 1.11
CA ALA A 130 8.61 10.82 0.06
C ALA A 130 8.34 10.08 -1.25
N GLN A 131 8.19 8.75 -1.21
CA GLN A 131 7.86 7.91 -2.36
C GLN A 131 6.56 8.37 -3.05
N LEU A 132 5.52 8.68 -2.29
CA LEU A 132 4.26 9.21 -2.82
C LEU A 132 4.44 10.58 -3.48
N ASN A 133 5.27 11.45 -2.90
CA ASN A 133 5.56 12.75 -3.49
C ASN A 133 6.36 12.64 -4.79
N ASP A 134 7.28 11.68 -4.89
CA ASP A 134 8.01 11.40 -6.12
C ASP A 134 7.05 10.96 -7.23
N TYR A 135 6.12 10.05 -6.93
CA TYR A 135 5.07 9.65 -7.89
C TYR A 135 4.18 10.82 -8.31
N LYS A 136 3.74 11.67 -7.37
CA LYS A 136 2.98 12.89 -7.71
C LYS A 136 3.77 13.82 -8.62
N ALA A 137 5.08 13.97 -8.39
CA ALA A 137 5.95 14.80 -9.23
C ALA A 137 6.12 14.23 -10.65
N LEU A 138 5.99 12.90 -10.82
CA LEU A 138 5.95 12.21 -12.11
C LEU A 138 4.59 12.28 -12.81
N GLY A 139 3.58 12.91 -12.20
CA GLY A 139 2.24 13.04 -12.78
C GLY A 139 1.28 11.91 -12.41
N TYR A 140 1.67 11.01 -11.51
CA TYR A 140 0.81 9.89 -11.13
C TYR A 140 -0.43 10.38 -10.37
N GLN A 141 -1.53 9.69 -10.62
CA GLN A 141 -2.74 9.84 -9.81
C GLN A 141 -2.63 9.00 -8.55
N VAL A 142 -2.91 9.61 -7.39
CA VAL A 142 -2.84 8.93 -6.10
C VAL A 142 -4.22 8.45 -5.69
N VAL A 143 -4.37 7.13 -5.53
CA VAL A 143 -5.56 6.47 -5.00
C VAL A 143 -5.33 6.15 -3.53
N ILE A 144 -6.00 6.88 -2.66
CA ILE A 144 -5.89 6.74 -1.21
C ILE A 144 -6.87 5.67 -0.74
N ILE A 145 -6.34 4.51 -0.33
CA ILE A 145 -7.15 3.40 0.18
C ILE A 145 -7.46 3.61 1.67
N ARG A 146 -6.44 3.99 2.42
CA ARG A 146 -6.50 4.40 3.82
C ARG A 146 -5.39 5.42 4.08
N GLN A 147 -5.68 6.39 4.94
CA GLN A 147 -4.74 7.42 5.32
C GLN A 147 -4.87 7.70 6.81
N LEU A 148 -3.74 7.86 7.49
CA LEU A 148 -3.74 8.28 8.89
C LEU A 148 -3.91 9.78 9.02
N SER A 149 -4.60 10.18 10.10
CA SER A 149 -4.56 11.56 10.56
C SER A 149 -3.15 11.91 11.05
N ASP A 150 -2.81 13.20 11.10
CA ASP A 150 -1.51 13.63 11.63
C ASP A 150 -1.29 13.18 13.08
N SER A 151 -2.36 13.13 13.88
CA SER A 151 -2.31 12.61 15.24
C SER A 151 -2.03 11.12 15.30
N ASP A 152 -2.64 10.33 14.41
CA ASP A 152 -2.45 8.88 14.37
C ASP A 152 -1.06 8.52 13.84
N ARG A 153 -0.60 9.22 12.80
CA ARG A 153 0.77 9.09 12.30
C ARG A 153 1.77 9.44 13.40
N LYS A 154 1.55 10.53 14.13
CA LYS A 154 2.38 10.86 15.29
C LYS A 154 2.36 9.75 16.35
N ALA A 155 1.20 9.18 16.65
CA ALA A 155 1.07 8.10 17.62
C ALA A 155 1.85 6.83 17.20
N LEU A 156 1.92 6.52 15.91
CA LEU A 156 2.72 5.42 15.37
C LEU A 156 4.21 5.55 15.72
N PHE A 157 4.75 6.77 15.64
CA PHE A 157 6.15 7.04 15.97
C PHE A 157 6.40 7.27 17.47
N ASP A 158 5.46 7.88 18.19
CA ASP A 158 5.61 8.18 19.62
C ASP A 158 5.38 6.96 20.52
N THR A 159 4.45 6.07 20.14
CA THR A 159 4.09 4.85 20.90
C THR A 159 3.91 3.63 19.98
N PRO A 160 4.97 3.24 19.25
CA PRO A 160 4.90 2.16 18.24
C PRO A 160 4.41 0.83 18.82
N GLU A 161 4.74 0.52 20.07
CA GLU A 161 4.40 -0.73 20.77
C GLU A 161 2.89 -1.00 20.89
N LYS A 162 2.05 0.03 20.69
CA LYS A 162 0.59 -0.12 20.69
C LYS A 162 0.03 -0.69 19.39
N PHE A 163 0.76 -0.51 18.30
CA PHE A 163 0.31 -0.83 16.94
C PHE A 163 1.13 -1.93 16.32
N ILE A 164 2.37 -2.07 16.79
CA ILE A 164 3.38 -2.95 16.24
C ILE A 164 3.71 -3.98 17.31
N GLN A 165 3.29 -5.22 17.10
CA GLN A 165 3.66 -6.30 18.00
C GLN A 165 5.16 -6.60 17.85
N PRO A 166 5.87 -6.91 18.96
CA PRO A 166 7.30 -7.23 18.94
C PRO A 166 7.61 -8.40 18.01
#